data_AF-A0A822D680-F1
#
_entry.id   AF-A0A822D680-F1
#
_cell.length_a   1.000
_cell.length_b   1.000
_cell.length_c   1.000
_cell.angle_alpha   90.00
_cell.angle_beta   90.00
_cell.angle_gamma   90.00
#
_symmetry.space_group_name_H-M   'P 1'
#
loop_
_entity.id
_entity.type
_entity.pdbx_description
1 polymer ?
#
loop_
_entity_poly.entity_id
_entity_poly.type
_entity_poly.pdbx_seq_one_letter_code
_entity_poly.pdbx_strand_id
1 'polypeptide(L)'
;TTGKYYCGGKLDGSQCQCCNDRCGPSTGCNCSGCMLLDVQKRQLPRGWLVNREGASARRSRVDPTKFYCGRIIMTREKQIHGYCGPTNGEQCIACQKLSEQQSRRYGEI
;
A
#
# COMPACT_ATOMS: atom_id res chain seq x y z
N THR A 1 -4.67 2.79 -15.65
CA THR A 1 -5.27 2.16 -14.46
C THR A 1 -4.14 1.70 -13.54
N THR A 2 -4.34 1.56 -12.23
CA THR A 2 -3.27 1.13 -11.28
C THR A 2 -2.97 -0.37 -11.31
N GLY A 3 -3.77 -1.15 -12.03
CA GLY A 3 -3.66 -2.61 -12.08
C GLY A 3 -4.04 -3.34 -10.79
N LYS A 4 -4.62 -2.64 -9.80
CA LYS A 4 -5.09 -3.27 -8.55
C LYS A 4 -6.42 -4.00 -8.76
N TYR A 5 -6.62 -5.09 -8.04
CA TYR A 5 -7.92 -5.78 -7.96
C TYR A 5 -8.88 -5.05 -7.03
N TYR A 6 -10.16 -5.02 -7.36
CA TYR A 6 -11.22 -4.49 -6.50
C TYR A 6 -12.52 -5.27 -6.72
N CYS A 7 -13.21 -5.64 -5.64
CA CYS A 7 -14.47 -6.40 -5.74
C CYS A 7 -15.75 -5.54 -5.61
N GLY A 8 -15.64 -4.25 -5.26
CA GLY A 8 -16.79 -3.39 -5.00
C GLY A 8 -17.52 -3.67 -3.68
N GLY A 9 -17.18 -4.74 -2.96
CA GLY A 9 -17.76 -5.13 -1.68
C GLY A 9 -17.35 -4.23 -0.50
N LYS A 10 -17.87 -4.53 0.68
CA LYS A 10 -17.49 -3.83 1.92
C LYS A 10 -16.01 -4.11 2.27
N LEU A 11 -15.30 -3.13 2.81
CA LEU A 11 -13.95 -3.35 3.32
C LEU A 11 -13.99 -4.24 4.57
N ASP A 12 -12.99 -5.10 4.69
CA ASP A 12 -12.67 -5.83 5.90
C ASP A 12 -11.76 -4.98 6.82
N GLY A 13 -11.76 -5.30 8.11
CA GLY A 13 -10.98 -4.54 9.12
C GLY A 13 -11.63 -3.23 9.56
N SER A 14 -10.87 -2.42 10.30
CA SER A 14 -11.38 -1.15 10.83
C SER A 14 -11.58 -0.08 9.75
N GLN A 15 -12.58 0.77 9.95
CA GLN A 15 -12.87 1.86 9.02
C GLN A 15 -11.67 2.81 8.92
N CYS A 16 -11.35 3.15 7.68
CA CYS A 16 -10.31 4.12 7.36
C CYS A 16 -10.97 5.46 7.08
N GLN A 17 -10.41 6.56 7.59
CA GLN A 17 -10.96 7.91 7.32
C GLN A 17 -10.71 8.40 5.88
N CYS A 18 -10.08 7.60 5.03
CA CYS A 18 -9.78 7.95 3.64
C CYS A 18 -10.60 7.18 2.61
N CYS A 19 -11.61 6.43 3.04
CA CYS A 19 -12.42 5.60 2.17
C CYS A 19 -13.90 5.56 2.57
N ASN A 20 -14.79 5.29 1.62
CA ASN A 20 -16.24 5.13 1.85
C ASN A 20 -16.66 3.72 2.30
N ASP A 21 -15.77 3.01 3.01
CA ASP A 21 -15.96 1.64 3.49
C ASP A 21 -16.21 0.57 2.40
N ARG A 22 -15.92 0.89 1.12
CA ARG A 22 -16.01 -0.05 -0.01
C ARG A 22 -14.66 -0.31 -0.67
N CYS A 23 -14.50 -1.51 -1.21
CA CYS A 23 -13.33 -1.91 -1.97
C CYS A 23 -13.42 -1.37 -3.41
N GLY A 24 -12.68 -0.33 -3.77
CA GLY A 24 -12.80 0.27 -5.11
C GLY A 24 -11.77 1.37 -5.43
N PRO A 25 -11.55 1.67 -6.72
CA PRO A 25 -10.49 2.61 -7.15
C PRO A 25 -10.85 4.09 -6.96
N SER A 26 -12.13 4.44 -6.93
CA SER A 26 -12.62 5.83 -6.91
C SER A 26 -12.52 6.48 -5.53
N THR A 27 -12.88 5.74 -4.48
CA THR A 27 -12.91 6.23 -3.09
C THR A 27 -12.61 5.11 -2.09
N GLY A 28 -12.21 3.94 -2.55
CA GLY A 28 -12.08 2.74 -1.74
C GLY A 28 -10.62 2.36 -1.47
N CYS A 29 -10.37 1.75 -0.32
CA CYS A 29 -9.16 0.96 -0.15
C CYS A 29 -9.31 -0.37 -0.89
N ASN A 30 -8.26 -1.17 -0.86
CA ASN A 30 -8.36 -2.55 -1.25
C ASN A 30 -8.78 -3.40 -0.03
N CYS A 31 -9.68 -4.39 -0.21
CA CYS A 31 -9.94 -5.38 0.84
C CYS A 31 -8.79 -6.39 0.93
N SER A 32 -8.72 -7.17 2.02
CA SER A 32 -7.67 -8.18 2.22
C SER A 32 -7.67 -9.24 1.12
N GLY A 33 -8.85 -9.72 0.69
CA GLY A 33 -8.95 -10.69 -0.40
C GLY A 33 -8.46 -10.16 -1.75
N CYS A 34 -8.74 -8.90 -2.07
CA CYS A 34 -8.22 -8.30 -3.30
C CYS A 34 -6.73 -7.94 -3.19
N MET A 35 -6.21 -7.66 -2.00
CA MET A 35 -4.77 -7.52 -1.77
C MET A 35 -4.06 -8.86 -1.97
N LEU A 36 -4.64 -9.96 -1.50
CA LEU A 36 -4.12 -11.30 -1.73
C LEU A 36 -4.07 -11.63 -3.24
N LEU A 37 -5.11 -11.29 -4.00
CA LEU A 37 -5.09 -11.42 -5.46
C LEU A 37 -3.99 -10.57 -6.10
N ASP A 38 -3.79 -9.34 -5.61
CA ASP A 38 -2.72 -8.46 -6.07
C ASP A 38 -1.33 -9.10 -5.89
N VAL A 39 -1.09 -9.71 -4.72
CA VAL A 39 0.15 -10.43 -4.37
C VAL A 39 0.32 -11.68 -5.24
N GLN A 40 -0.71 -12.51 -5.34
CA GLN A 40 -0.66 -13.77 -6.07
C GLN A 40 -0.44 -13.57 -7.57
N LYS A 41 -1.20 -12.65 -8.19
CA LYS A 41 -1.13 -12.42 -9.64
C LYS A 41 0.17 -11.76 -10.07
N ARG A 42 0.80 -11.00 -9.18
CA ARG A 42 2.15 -10.43 -9.38
C ARG A 42 3.26 -11.36 -8.91
N GLN A 43 2.93 -12.52 -8.32
CA GLN A 43 3.88 -13.48 -7.77
C GLN A 43 4.87 -12.81 -6.78
N LEU A 44 4.35 -11.94 -5.92
CA LEU A 44 5.20 -11.20 -4.99
C LEU A 44 5.68 -12.11 -3.84
N PRO A 45 6.93 -11.95 -3.36
CA PRO A 45 7.43 -12.71 -2.21
C PRO A 45 6.67 -12.36 -0.93
N ARG A 46 6.78 -13.22 0.10
CA ARG A 46 6.21 -12.94 1.43
C ARG A 46 6.68 -11.58 1.96
N GLY A 47 5.75 -10.83 2.55
CA GLY A 47 6.02 -9.49 3.08
C GLY A 47 6.04 -8.39 2.02
N TRP A 48 5.60 -8.67 0.80
CA TRP A 48 5.33 -7.66 -0.22
C TRP A 48 3.84 -7.47 -0.41
N LEU A 49 3.44 -6.22 -0.66
CA LEU A 49 2.07 -5.81 -0.92
C LEU A 49 2.04 -4.77 -2.04
N VAL A 50 0.84 -4.32 -2.41
CA VAL A 50 0.66 -3.35 -3.51
C VAL A 50 -0.01 -2.08 -3.00
N ASN A 51 0.70 -0.96 -3.03
CA ASN A 51 0.18 0.32 -2.55
C ASN A 51 -0.92 0.88 -3.46
N ARG A 52 -1.61 1.96 -3.06
CA ARG A 52 -2.75 2.54 -3.80
C ARG A 52 -2.45 2.97 -5.24
N GLU A 53 -1.19 3.20 -5.59
CA GLU A 53 -0.76 3.57 -6.95
C GLU A 53 -0.45 2.33 -7.83
N GLY A 54 -0.57 1.12 -7.28
CA GLY A 54 -0.30 -0.12 -8.01
C GLY A 54 1.14 -0.60 -7.93
N ALA A 55 2.00 0.10 -7.17
CA ALA A 55 3.40 -0.29 -7.03
C ALA A 55 3.57 -1.35 -5.94
N SER A 56 4.35 -2.38 -6.27
CA SER A 56 4.84 -3.35 -5.30
C SER A 56 5.68 -2.64 -4.24
N ALA A 57 5.38 -2.92 -2.98
CA ALA A 57 6.03 -2.32 -1.83
C ALA A 57 6.44 -3.42 -0.86
N ARG A 58 7.68 -3.35 -0.42
CA ARG A 58 8.31 -4.32 0.47
C ARG A 58 8.20 -3.85 1.92
N ARG A 59 7.89 -4.78 2.83
CA ARG A 59 8.02 -4.55 4.27
C ARG A 59 9.47 -4.22 4.64
N SER A 60 9.66 -3.20 5.46
CA SER A 60 10.98 -2.80 5.94
C SER A 60 11.64 -3.94 6.71
N ARG A 61 12.96 -4.03 6.61
CA ARG A 61 13.77 -4.86 7.53
C ARG A 61 14.08 -4.13 8.85
N VAL A 62 14.00 -2.80 8.86
CA VAL A 62 14.33 -1.96 10.02
C VAL A 62 13.09 -1.70 10.88
N ASP A 63 11.97 -1.37 10.24
CA ASP A 63 10.69 -1.09 10.91
C ASP A 63 9.57 -1.91 10.23
N PRO A 64 9.23 -3.12 10.75
CA PRO A 64 8.27 -4.03 10.12
C PRO A 64 6.86 -3.45 9.91
N THR A 65 6.53 -2.30 10.51
CA THR A 65 5.27 -1.58 10.30
C THR A 65 5.26 -0.76 9.01
N LYS A 66 6.44 -0.52 8.42
CA LYS A 66 6.63 0.32 7.24
C LYS A 66 6.78 -0.49 5.95
N PHE A 67 6.17 0.01 4.88
CA PHE A 67 6.32 -0.51 3.52
C PHE A 67 6.94 0.54 2.61
N TYR A 68 7.77 0.09 1.65
CA TYR A 68 8.51 0.97 0.76
C TYR A 68 8.50 0.42 -0.67
N CYS A 69 8.16 1.26 -1.65
CA CYS A 69 8.07 0.85 -3.05
C CYS A 69 9.33 1.13 -3.87
N GLY A 70 10.34 1.81 -3.30
CA GLY A 70 11.60 2.09 -3.98
C GLY A 70 11.49 3.03 -5.18
N ARG A 71 10.30 3.58 -5.49
CA ARG A 71 10.13 4.54 -6.59
C ARG A 71 10.69 5.90 -6.20
N ILE A 72 11.15 6.66 -7.20
CA ILE A 72 11.55 8.06 -7.05
C ILE A 72 10.35 8.87 -6.56
N ILE A 73 10.53 9.64 -5.50
CA ILE A 73 9.53 10.58 -4.99
C ILE A 73 10.05 11.99 -5.29
N MET A 74 9.42 12.68 -6.24
CA MET A 74 9.72 14.07 -6.57
C MET A 74 8.57 14.94 -6.07
N THR A 75 8.43 15.12 -4.76
CA THR A 75 7.43 16.05 -4.21
C THR A 75 8.06 17.41 -4.02
N ARG A 76 7.49 18.46 -4.65
CA ARG A 76 7.91 19.86 -4.46
C ARG A 76 7.66 20.39 -3.03
N GLU A 77 6.83 19.71 -2.24
CA GLU A 77 6.30 20.20 -0.96
C GLU A 77 7.18 19.94 0.26
N LYS A 78 8.14 19.03 0.16
CA LYS A 78 9.17 18.79 1.18
C LYS A 78 10.44 18.38 0.44
N GLN A 79 11.61 18.81 0.92
CA GLN A 79 12.95 18.50 0.40
C GLN A 79 13.32 17.01 0.48
N ILE A 80 12.43 16.11 0.05
CA ILE A 80 12.63 14.68 -0.02
C ILE A 80 13.16 14.40 -1.42
N HIS A 81 14.45 14.69 -1.63
CA HIS A 81 15.16 14.29 -2.84
C HIS A 81 15.51 12.81 -2.70
N GLY A 82 14.79 11.91 -3.38
CA GLY A 82 15.21 10.51 -3.39
C GLY A 82 14.11 9.49 -3.68
N TYR A 83 14.23 8.35 -3.01
CA TYR A 83 13.42 7.17 -3.25
C TYR A 83 12.52 6.88 -2.05
N CYS A 84 11.40 6.22 -2.29
CA CYS A 84 10.59 5.63 -1.24
C CYS A 84 11.35 4.46 -0.61
N GLY A 85 12.14 4.70 0.44
CA GLY A 85 12.95 3.65 1.05
C GLY A 85 13.83 4.14 2.20
N PRO A 86 14.02 3.33 3.26
CA PRO A 86 14.65 3.75 4.50
C PRO A 86 16.13 4.16 4.37
N THR A 87 16.76 3.85 3.23
CA THR A 87 18.17 4.15 2.98
C THR A 87 18.40 5.56 2.44
N ASN A 88 17.42 6.19 1.77
CA ASN A 88 17.59 7.51 1.12
C ASN A 88 16.25 8.26 0.88
N GLY A 89 15.23 8.06 1.73
CA GLY A 89 14.00 8.84 1.66
C GLY A 89 12.86 8.34 2.57
N GLU A 90 11.87 9.21 2.77
CA GLU A 90 10.66 8.89 3.53
C GLU A 90 9.73 7.91 2.78
N GLN A 91 8.70 7.41 3.46
CA GLN A 91 7.62 6.74 2.74
C GLN A 91 6.90 7.73 1.83
N CYS A 92 6.62 7.37 0.56
CA CYS A 92 5.68 8.13 -0.24
C CYS A 92 4.26 8.02 0.34
N ILE A 93 3.38 8.97 0.02
CA ILE A 93 1.99 9.00 0.53
C ILE A 93 1.28 7.65 0.28
N ALA A 94 1.50 7.03 -0.88
CA ALA A 94 0.92 5.73 -1.20
C ALA A 94 1.39 4.61 -0.25
N CYS A 95 2.68 4.61 0.11
CA CYS A 95 3.26 3.64 1.03
C CYS A 95 2.93 3.91 2.50
N GLN A 96 2.78 5.18 2.91
CA GLN A 96 2.24 5.54 4.23
C GLN A 96 0.82 4.98 4.42
N LYS A 97 -0.04 5.20 3.42
CA LYS A 97 -1.39 4.61 3.38
C LYS A 97 -1.37 3.10 3.46
N LEU A 98 -0.44 2.45 2.76
CA LEU A 98 -0.31 0.99 2.80
C LEU A 98 0.07 0.50 4.20
N SER A 99 0.99 1.18 4.89
CA SER A 99 1.36 0.88 6.28
C SER A 99 0.18 1.01 7.24
N GLU A 100 -0.63 2.07 7.13
CA GLU A 100 -1.85 2.23 7.91
C GLU A 100 -2.86 1.11 7.66
N GLN A 101 -2.99 0.68 6.40
CA GLN A 101 -3.91 -0.39 6.02
C GLN A 101 -3.42 -1.77 6.50
N GLN A 102 -2.11 -2.01 6.50
CA GLN A 102 -1.55 -3.29 6.93
C GLN A 102 -1.99 -3.64 8.35
N SER A 103 -1.77 -2.71 9.28
CA SER A 103 -2.05 -2.92 10.70
C SER A 103 -3.54 -3.10 11.00
N ARG A 104 -4.42 -2.61 10.12
CA ARG A 104 -5.87 -2.57 10.33
C ARG A 104 -6.65 -3.65 9.59
N ARG A 105 -6.09 -4.18 8.50
CA ARG A 105 -6.86 -4.95 7.51
C ARG A 105 -6.14 -6.18 6.99
N TYR A 106 -4.88 -6.06 6.60
CA TYR A 106 -4.21 -7.11 5.84
C TYR A 106 -3.52 -8.16 6.72
N GLY A 107 -3.27 -7.86 8.00
CA GLY A 107 -2.75 -8.86 8.95
C GLY A 107 -1.41 -9.46 8.51
N GLU A 108 -1.39 -10.75 8.20
CA GLU A 108 -0.19 -11.48 7.76
C GLU A 108 -0.16 -11.90 6.28
N ILE A 109 -0.99 -11.27 5.42
CA ILE A 109 -0.85 -11.45 3.95
C ILE A 109 0.61 -11.29 3.51
#